data_AF-A0AAW2Y5V0-F1
#
_entry.id   AF-A0AAW2Y5V0-F1
#
_cell.length_a   1.000
_cell.length_b   1.000
_cell.length_c   1.000
_cell.angle_alpha   90.00
_cell.angle_beta   90.00
_cell.angle_gamma   90.00
#
_symmetry.space_group_name_H-M   'P 1'
#
loop_
_entity.id
_entity.type
_entity.pdbx_description
1 polymer ?
#
loop_
_entity_poly.entity_id
_entity_poly.type
_entity_poly.pdbx_seq_one_letter_code
_entity_poly.pdbx_strand_id
1 'polypeptide(L)'
;MEGGKREVGGPSSEREKQEVVVVAKMEEGAFDDEEEDDDDDYDGELQEGKGLVGNFVPGPLLPLKDQIEKDKEDESLRRWKEKLLGCLESDLNGQMEPEVKFHSIGIVSSDFGEISTPFPMNEEQRKRVLFTLQEGSEYRLKLTFSVLHNIVSGLAYTNTVWKAGLKVDQSRGMLGTFAPQREPYVHTLEEETTPSGVLARGVYTAKLKFDDDDKRRHMELDYSFEIRKRS
;
A
#
# COMPACT_ATOMS: atom_id res chain seq x y z
N MET A 1 34.19 44.45 -55.47
CA MET A 1 33.82 43.38 -54.51
C MET A 1 34.97 42.38 -54.49
N GLU A 2 35.26 41.81 -53.32
CA GLU A 2 36.31 40.81 -53.06
C GLU A 2 36.32 39.64 -54.06
N GLY A 3 37.39 38.86 -54.21
CA GLY A 3 38.65 38.79 -53.46
C GLY A 3 39.18 37.35 -53.53
N GLY A 4 40.44 37.17 -53.93
CA GLY A 4 40.94 35.86 -54.39
C GLY A 4 41.53 34.92 -53.32
N LYS A 5 41.53 33.62 -53.61
CA LYS A 5 42.15 32.52 -52.84
C LYS A 5 43.66 32.70 -52.60
N ARG A 6 44.19 32.22 -51.45
CA ARG A 6 45.09 31.04 -51.33
C ARG A 6 45.66 30.80 -49.91
N GLU A 7 45.40 29.60 -49.39
CA GLU A 7 46.35 28.57 -48.89
C GLU A 7 47.48 28.79 -47.83
N VAL A 8 47.49 27.82 -46.87
CA VAL A 8 48.55 27.24 -45.98
C VAL A 8 49.30 28.07 -44.91
N GLY A 9 49.40 27.48 -43.70
CA GLY A 9 50.47 27.76 -42.72
C GLY A 9 50.15 27.38 -41.26
N GLY A 10 50.70 26.25 -40.77
CA GLY A 10 50.94 26.03 -39.32
C GLY A 10 52.28 26.65 -38.88
N PRO A 11 52.69 26.60 -37.59
CA PRO A 11 52.99 25.31 -36.95
C PRO A 11 52.71 25.18 -35.43
N SER A 12 53.14 24.03 -34.89
CA SER A 12 53.12 23.55 -33.50
C SER A 12 54.02 24.32 -32.51
N SER A 13 53.75 24.10 -31.20
CA SER A 13 54.64 24.04 -30.02
C SER A 13 54.31 25.01 -28.86
N GLU A 14 54.40 24.64 -27.56
CA GLU A 14 54.39 23.29 -26.98
C GLU A 14 53.82 23.20 -25.52
N ARG A 15 54.30 22.23 -24.73
CA ARG A 15 53.94 21.75 -23.39
C ARG A 15 54.57 22.52 -22.23
N GLU A 16 53.91 22.49 -21.07
CA GLU A 16 54.58 22.07 -19.82
C GLU A 16 53.62 21.35 -18.86
N LYS A 17 54.16 20.54 -17.94
CA LYS A 17 53.42 19.69 -16.99
C LYS A 17 53.59 20.21 -15.57
N GLN A 18 52.61 19.95 -14.69
CA GLN A 18 52.90 19.73 -13.27
C GLN A 18 52.09 18.56 -12.70
N GLU A 19 52.80 17.56 -12.19
CA GLU A 19 52.26 16.55 -11.28
C GLU A 19 52.17 17.11 -9.86
N VAL A 20 51.14 16.72 -9.12
CA VAL A 20 51.28 16.44 -7.68
C VAL A 20 50.59 15.11 -7.39
N VAL A 21 51.30 14.22 -6.71
CA VAL A 21 50.87 12.84 -6.45
C VAL A 21 50.03 12.74 -5.16
N VAL A 22 49.01 11.91 -5.26
CA VAL A 22 48.14 11.31 -4.24
C VAL A 22 48.73 11.23 -2.82
N VAL A 23 47.92 11.60 -1.82
CA VAL A 23 47.89 10.92 -0.51
C VAL A 23 46.43 10.59 -0.18
N ALA A 24 46.11 9.31 -0.07
CA ALA A 24 44.82 8.85 0.44
C ALA A 24 44.89 8.73 1.96
N LYS A 25 43.81 9.07 2.66
CA LYS A 25 43.54 8.49 3.98
C LYS A 25 42.04 8.26 4.14
N MET A 26 41.68 7.01 4.43
CA MET A 26 40.37 6.61 4.93
C MET A 26 40.38 6.71 6.46
N GLU A 27 39.24 7.08 7.03
CA GLU A 27 38.74 6.80 8.40
C GLU A 27 37.42 7.61 8.45
N GLU A 28 36.27 6.98 8.20
CA GLU A 28 35.42 6.40 9.26
C GLU A 28 35.04 7.42 10.34
N GLY A 29 33.92 8.10 10.11
CA GLY A 29 33.13 8.78 11.13
C GLY A 29 31.69 8.32 10.95
N ALA A 30 31.13 7.65 11.96
CA ALA A 30 29.75 7.21 11.93
C ALA A 30 28.82 8.43 11.89
N PHE A 31 27.90 8.43 10.93
CA PHE A 31 26.73 9.30 10.97
C PHE A 31 25.64 8.50 11.68
N ASP A 32 25.49 8.73 12.99
CA ASP A 32 24.23 8.47 13.67
C ASP A 32 23.25 9.50 13.09
N ASP A 33 22.45 9.07 12.12
CA ASP A 33 21.19 9.74 11.80
C ASP A 33 20.21 9.20 12.84
N GLU A 34 20.00 9.98 13.92
CA GLU A 34 18.88 9.75 14.82
C GLU A 34 17.61 9.95 13.99
N GLU A 35 16.91 8.87 13.67
CA GLU A 35 15.57 8.93 13.09
C GLU A 35 14.66 9.55 14.15
N GLU A 36 14.56 10.88 14.13
CA GLU A 36 13.45 11.60 14.73
C GLU A 36 12.19 11.14 13.99
N ASP A 37 11.51 10.15 14.56
CA ASP A 37 10.11 9.81 14.27
C ASP A 37 9.23 11.02 14.63
N ASP A 38 9.36 12.10 13.88
CA ASP A 38 8.35 13.15 13.74
C ASP A 38 7.15 12.52 13.01
N ASP A 39 6.41 11.70 13.76
CA ASP A 39 4.98 11.43 13.57
C ASP A 39 4.22 12.76 13.81
N ASP A 40 4.53 13.74 12.96
CA ASP A 40 3.75 14.94 12.73
C ASP A 40 2.44 14.45 12.08
N ASP A 41 1.53 13.99 12.94
CA ASP A 41 0.16 13.61 12.64
C ASP A 41 -0.60 14.88 12.24
N TYR A 42 -0.22 15.37 11.05
CA TYR A 42 -0.92 16.38 10.30
C TYR A 42 -2.25 15.76 9.90
N ASP A 43 -3.18 15.78 10.85
CA ASP A 43 -4.62 15.70 10.65
C ASP A 43 -5.01 16.89 9.75
N GLY A 44 -4.72 16.70 8.47
CA GLY A 44 -5.23 17.52 7.39
C GLY A 44 -6.73 17.28 7.37
N GLU A 45 -7.43 18.09 8.16
CA GLU A 45 -8.88 18.11 8.26
C GLU A 45 -9.47 17.87 6.88
N LEU A 46 -10.34 16.86 6.80
CA LEU A 46 -11.09 16.49 5.61
C LEU A 46 -11.50 17.75 4.86
N GLN A 47 -10.88 17.98 3.68
CA GLN A 47 -11.31 19.08 2.83
C GLN A 47 -12.66 18.71 2.24
N GLU A 48 -13.71 19.00 3.00
CA GLU A 48 -15.08 18.58 2.73
C GLU A 48 -15.50 19.04 1.33
N GLY A 49 -15.60 18.08 0.42
CA GLY A 49 -16.47 18.22 -0.74
C GLY A 49 -17.88 18.44 -0.23
N LYS A 50 -18.35 19.71 -0.25
CA LYS A 50 -19.64 20.15 0.32
C LYS A 50 -20.79 19.21 -0.03
N GLY A 51 -21.17 18.35 0.92
CA GLY A 51 -21.99 17.18 0.60
C GLY A 51 -22.51 16.36 1.77
N LEU A 52 -23.02 17.00 2.84
CA LEU A 52 -24.00 16.40 3.77
C LEU A 52 -23.68 14.99 4.33
N VAL A 53 -22.43 14.71 4.70
CA VAL A 53 -22.10 13.54 5.53
C VAL A 53 -22.04 13.98 6.99
N GLY A 54 -23.19 13.95 7.68
CA GLY A 54 -23.19 14.19 9.12
C GLY A 54 -22.33 13.14 9.84
N ASN A 55 -21.58 13.54 10.87
CA ASN A 55 -20.61 12.71 11.58
C ASN A 55 -21.19 11.32 11.91
N PHE A 56 -20.76 10.31 11.15
CA PHE A 56 -21.17 8.93 11.37
C PHE A 56 -20.52 8.43 12.66
N VAL A 57 -21.36 7.95 13.59
CA VAL A 57 -20.93 7.33 14.84
C VAL A 57 -21.36 5.87 14.76
N PRO A 58 -20.42 4.90 14.80
CA PRO A 58 -20.75 3.48 14.80
C PRO A 58 -21.67 3.10 15.97
N GLY A 59 -22.49 2.07 15.76
CA GLY A 59 -23.26 1.46 16.84
C GLY A 59 -22.36 0.77 17.86
N PRO A 60 -22.84 0.49 19.08
CA PRO A 60 -22.06 -0.26 20.06
C PRO A 60 -21.71 -1.65 19.54
N LEU A 61 -20.47 -2.07 19.73
CA LEU A 61 -20.03 -3.42 19.39
C LEU A 61 -20.77 -4.47 20.24
N LEU A 62 -21.35 -5.46 19.57
CA LEU A 62 -22.11 -6.55 20.19
C LEU A 62 -21.63 -7.91 19.64
N PRO A 63 -21.41 -8.95 20.46
CA PRO A 63 -21.01 -10.27 19.98
C PRO A 63 -22.03 -10.84 18.98
N LEU A 64 -21.57 -11.30 17.81
CA LEU A 64 -22.44 -11.86 16.77
C LEU A 64 -23.32 -13.01 17.27
N LYS A 65 -22.76 -13.85 18.16
CA LYS A 65 -23.45 -14.97 18.80
C LYS A 65 -24.71 -14.53 19.55
N ASP A 66 -24.61 -13.48 20.36
CA ASP A 66 -25.70 -12.97 21.19
C ASP A 66 -26.80 -12.37 20.31
N GLN A 67 -26.40 -11.70 19.22
CA GLN A 67 -27.34 -11.20 18.21
C GLN A 67 -28.10 -12.36 17.53
N ILE A 68 -27.44 -13.46 17.19
CA ILE A 68 -28.09 -14.63 16.57
C ILE A 68 -29.05 -15.33 17.54
N GLU A 69 -28.64 -15.55 18.79
CA GLU A 69 -29.46 -16.23 19.80
C GLU A 69 -30.70 -15.41 20.19
N LYS A 70 -30.59 -14.06 20.25
CA LYS A 70 -31.70 -13.17 20.58
C LYS A 70 -32.89 -13.28 19.62
N ASP A 71 -32.63 -13.45 18.32
CA ASP A 71 -33.65 -13.43 17.27
C ASP A 71 -34.02 -14.84 16.79
N LYS A 72 -33.69 -15.87 17.58
CA LYS A 72 -33.83 -17.29 17.25
C LYS A 72 -35.29 -17.77 17.15
N GLU A 73 -36.19 -17.13 17.89
CA GLU A 73 -37.64 -17.40 17.86
C GLU A 73 -38.36 -16.67 16.71
N ASP A 74 -37.73 -15.68 16.08
CA ASP A 74 -38.27 -14.95 14.94
C ASP A 74 -37.82 -15.59 13.62
N GLU A 75 -38.73 -16.31 12.95
CA GLU A 75 -38.46 -16.99 11.68
C GLU A 75 -38.01 -16.01 10.57
N SER A 76 -38.48 -14.77 10.59
CA SER A 76 -38.17 -13.76 9.57
C SER A 76 -36.78 -13.17 9.75
N LEU A 77 -36.41 -12.81 10.97
CA LEU A 77 -35.06 -12.32 11.30
C LEU A 77 -34.03 -13.43 11.15
N ARG A 78 -34.35 -14.66 11.54
CA ARG A 78 -33.44 -15.82 11.40
C ARG A 78 -33.13 -16.11 9.93
N ARG A 79 -34.14 -16.12 9.04
CA ARG A 79 -33.94 -16.23 7.58
C ARG A 79 -33.15 -15.06 6.99
N TRP A 80 -33.38 -13.85 7.47
CA TRP A 80 -32.66 -12.66 7.01
C TRP A 80 -31.17 -12.72 7.38
N LYS A 81 -30.84 -13.13 8.61
CA LYS A 81 -29.45 -13.34 9.05
C LYS A 81 -28.77 -14.48 8.29
N GLU A 82 -29.45 -15.61 8.11
CA GLU A 82 -28.94 -16.74 7.31
C GLU A 82 -28.63 -16.32 5.86
N LYS A 83 -29.42 -15.41 5.27
CA LYS A 83 -29.16 -14.87 3.93
C LYS A 83 -27.96 -13.92 3.87
N LEU A 84 -27.69 -13.14 4.93
CA LEU A 84 -26.59 -12.18 4.96
C LEU A 84 -25.25 -12.82 5.35
N LEU A 85 -25.29 -13.70 6.35
CA LEU A 85 -24.10 -14.26 6.99
C LEU A 85 -23.78 -15.68 6.48
N GLY A 86 -24.72 -16.32 5.77
CA GLY A 86 -24.64 -17.72 5.39
C GLY A 86 -25.01 -18.65 6.55
N CYS A 87 -24.69 -19.94 6.38
CA CYS A 87 -24.87 -20.94 7.43
C CYS A 87 -23.68 -20.89 8.40
N LEU A 88 -23.75 -20.05 9.45
CA LEU A 88 -22.77 -20.04 10.53
C LEU A 88 -22.93 -21.27 11.43
N GLU A 89 -22.34 -22.38 10.99
CA GLU A 89 -22.19 -23.57 11.80
C GLU A 89 -21.16 -23.35 12.92
N SER A 90 -21.66 -22.98 14.10
CA SER A 90 -21.07 -23.20 15.45
C SER A 90 -19.71 -22.59 15.82
N ASP A 91 -18.91 -22.07 14.88
CA ASP A 91 -17.54 -21.59 15.16
C ASP A 91 -17.47 -20.25 15.94
N LEU A 92 -18.62 -19.66 16.27
CA LEU A 92 -18.71 -18.45 17.11
C LEU A 92 -18.51 -18.77 18.59
N ASN A 93 -17.29 -18.54 19.08
CA ASN A 93 -16.93 -18.64 20.49
C ASN A 93 -17.57 -17.56 21.39
N GLY A 94 -18.14 -16.50 20.80
CA GLY A 94 -18.74 -15.38 21.54
C GLY A 94 -17.77 -14.25 21.87
N GLN A 95 -16.57 -14.22 21.27
CA GLN A 95 -15.70 -13.04 21.34
C GLN A 95 -16.43 -11.80 20.80
N MET A 96 -16.22 -10.69 21.48
CA MET A 96 -16.79 -9.39 21.11
C MET A 96 -15.99 -8.75 19.97
N GLU A 97 -14.66 -8.81 20.04
CA GLU A 97 -13.78 -8.21 19.02
C GLU A 97 -13.64 -9.12 17.80
N PRO A 98 -13.75 -8.58 16.56
CA PRO A 98 -13.46 -9.34 15.36
C PRO A 98 -11.94 -9.45 15.13
N GLU A 99 -11.51 -10.52 14.44
CA GLU A 99 -10.14 -10.66 13.95
C GLU A 99 -10.15 -10.80 12.42
N VAL A 100 -9.35 -9.98 11.72
CA VAL A 100 -9.08 -10.14 10.28
C VAL A 100 -7.71 -10.77 10.09
N LYS A 101 -7.70 -11.98 9.54
CA LYS A 101 -6.47 -12.72 9.24
C LYS A 101 -6.15 -12.65 7.75
N PHE A 102 -5.16 -11.85 7.38
CA PHE A 102 -4.65 -11.76 6.01
C PHE A 102 -3.79 -13.00 5.66
N HIS A 103 -4.06 -13.59 4.50
CA HIS A 103 -3.40 -14.79 3.99
C HIS A 103 -2.47 -14.49 2.80
N SER A 104 -2.83 -13.51 1.96
CA SER A 104 -1.94 -13.01 0.91
C SER A 104 -2.27 -11.58 0.48
N ILE A 105 -1.27 -10.91 -0.08
CA ILE A 105 -1.40 -9.72 -0.92
C ILE A 105 -0.84 -10.03 -2.29
N GLY A 106 -1.52 -9.59 -3.34
CA GLY A 106 -1.08 -9.70 -4.71
C GLY A 106 -1.32 -8.43 -5.49
N ILE A 107 -0.77 -8.41 -6.70
CA ILE A 107 -0.98 -7.38 -7.68
C ILE A 107 -1.47 -8.01 -8.98
N VAL A 108 -2.52 -7.43 -9.54
CA VAL A 108 -3.09 -7.78 -10.84
C VAL A 108 -2.78 -6.64 -11.81
N SER A 109 -2.11 -6.93 -12.93
CA SER A 109 -1.86 -5.96 -14.00
C SER A 109 -1.92 -6.65 -15.37
N SER A 110 -2.27 -5.89 -16.41
CA SER A 110 -2.28 -6.36 -17.79
C SER A 110 -0.90 -6.80 -18.28
N ASP A 111 0.18 -6.28 -17.67
CA ASP A 111 1.58 -6.53 -18.07
C ASP A 111 2.05 -7.97 -17.81
N PHE A 112 1.56 -8.60 -16.74
CA PHE A 112 2.06 -9.90 -16.25
C PHE A 112 0.99 -10.82 -15.63
N GLY A 113 -0.28 -10.39 -15.58
CA GLY A 113 -1.34 -11.14 -14.91
C GLY A 113 -1.36 -10.89 -13.39
N GLU A 114 -1.36 -11.95 -12.60
CA GLU A 114 -1.42 -11.88 -11.12
C GLU A 114 -0.14 -12.42 -10.48
N ILE A 115 0.48 -11.61 -9.62
CA ILE A 115 1.57 -12.02 -8.73
C ILE A 115 1.03 -11.96 -7.30
N SER A 116 1.14 -13.05 -6.52
CA SER A 116 0.66 -13.11 -5.13
C SER A 116 1.78 -13.51 -4.18
N THR A 117 1.88 -12.78 -3.07
CA THR A 117 2.82 -13.01 -1.97
C THR A 117 2.04 -13.47 -0.73
N PRO A 118 2.27 -14.67 -0.20
CA PRO A 118 1.58 -15.18 0.98
C PRO A 118 2.09 -14.52 2.27
N PHE A 119 1.23 -14.50 3.29
CA PHE A 119 1.56 -14.11 4.66
C PHE A 119 1.82 -15.35 5.55
N PRO A 120 2.64 -15.21 6.62
CA PRO A 120 3.40 -14.02 7.00
C PRO A 120 4.63 -13.80 6.10
N MET A 121 4.96 -12.54 5.80
CA MET A 121 6.20 -12.18 5.11
C MET A 121 7.37 -12.10 6.09
N ASN A 122 8.46 -12.78 5.79
CA ASN A 122 9.71 -12.65 6.55
C ASN A 122 10.38 -11.27 6.30
N GLU A 123 11.36 -10.93 7.15
CA GLU A 123 12.06 -9.64 7.09
C GLU A 123 12.72 -9.37 5.74
N GLU A 124 13.28 -10.40 5.12
CA GLU A 124 13.94 -10.28 3.82
C GLU A 124 12.95 -9.99 2.69
N GLN A 125 11.74 -10.55 2.76
CA GLN A 125 10.68 -10.30 1.79
C GLN A 125 10.18 -8.86 1.89
N ARG A 126 9.96 -8.33 3.10
CA ARG A 126 9.51 -6.93 3.30
C ARG A 126 10.51 -5.89 2.77
N LYS A 127 11.82 -6.20 2.84
CA LYS A 127 12.92 -5.35 2.34
C LYS A 127 13.17 -5.48 0.83
N ARG A 128 12.48 -6.37 0.12
CA ARG A 128 12.65 -6.60 -1.32
C ARG A 128 11.55 -5.90 -2.13
N VAL A 129 11.88 -5.59 -3.39
CA VAL A 129 10.89 -5.22 -4.41
C VAL A 129 9.97 -6.43 -4.63
N LEU A 130 8.69 -6.31 -4.25
CA LEU A 130 7.71 -7.39 -4.39
C LEU A 130 7.26 -7.58 -5.85
N PHE A 131 7.20 -6.49 -6.61
CA PHE A 131 6.78 -6.50 -8.01
C PHE A 131 7.35 -5.31 -8.79
N THR A 132 7.38 -5.46 -10.11
CA THR A 132 7.82 -4.44 -11.06
C THR A 132 6.69 -4.14 -12.04
N LEU A 133 6.31 -2.87 -12.17
CA LEU A 133 5.28 -2.39 -13.09
C LEU A 133 5.92 -1.63 -14.26
N GLN A 134 5.25 -1.61 -15.41
CA GLN A 134 5.61 -0.70 -16.50
C GLN A 134 5.05 0.70 -16.23
N GLU A 135 5.65 1.73 -16.81
CA GLU A 135 5.15 3.10 -16.69
C GLU A 135 3.83 3.28 -17.48
N GLY A 136 2.86 3.98 -16.87
CA GLY A 136 1.52 4.19 -17.41
C GLY A 136 0.67 2.93 -17.52
N SER A 137 1.00 1.84 -16.81
CA SER A 137 0.15 0.64 -16.78
C SER A 137 -0.82 0.69 -15.60
N GLU A 138 -1.99 0.11 -15.82
CA GLU A 138 -3.04 -0.06 -14.81
C GLU A 138 -2.73 -1.30 -13.97
N TYR A 139 -2.98 -1.19 -12.67
CA TYR A 139 -2.88 -2.31 -11.75
C TYR A 139 -3.93 -2.20 -10.64
N ARG A 140 -4.16 -3.33 -9.96
CA ARG A 140 -4.99 -3.41 -8.75
C ARG A 140 -4.30 -4.27 -7.72
N LEU A 141 -4.32 -3.85 -6.46
CA LEU A 141 -3.94 -4.72 -5.34
C LEU A 141 -5.08 -5.69 -5.04
N LYS A 142 -4.75 -6.94 -4.74
CA LYS A 142 -5.69 -8.02 -4.45
C LYS A 142 -5.31 -8.68 -3.13
N LEU A 143 -6.29 -8.84 -2.25
CA LEU A 143 -6.11 -9.31 -0.88
C LEU A 143 -6.90 -10.59 -0.69
N THR A 144 -6.32 -11.55 0.04
CA THR A 144 -7.04 -12.73 0.53
C THR A 144 -7.01 -12.73 2.04
N PHE A 145 -8.16 -12.73 2.70
CA PHE A 145 -8.25 -12.68 4.17
C PHE A 145 -9.47 -13.45 4.71
N SER A 146 -9.41 -13.90 5.96
CA SER A 146 -10.57 -14.45 6.69
C SER A 146 -10.99 -13.49 7.79
N VAL A 147 -12.28 -13.46 8.09
CA VAL A 147 -12.82 -12.80 9.29
C VAL A 147 -13.20 -13.87 10.30
N LEU A 148 -12.86 -13.65 11.56
CA LEU A 148 -13.13 -14.55 12.68
C LEU A 148 -13.87 -13.79 13.79
N HIS A 149 -14.53 -14.56 14.66
CA HIS A 149 -15.17 -14.12 15.92
C HIS A 149 -16.40 -13.20 15.81
N ASN A 150 -16.31 -12.07 15.12
CA ASN A 150 -17.40 -11.10 14.98
C ASN A 150 -17.39 -10.43 13.59
N ILE A 151 -18.42 -9.64 13.28
CA ILE A 151 -18.49 -8.79 12.08
C ILE A 151 -17.48 -7.65 12.19
N VAL A 152 -16.75 -7.38 11.11
CA VAL A 152 -15.93 -6.18 10.93
C VAL A 152 -16.76 -5.15 10.19
N SER A 153 -17.07 -4.02 10.83
CA SER A 153 -17.79 -2.89 10.20
C SER A 153 -16.81 -1.90 9.60
N GLY A 154 -17.11 -1.41 8.39
CA GLY A 154 -16.36 -0.32 7.75
C GLY A 154 -14.86 -0.58 7.61
N LEU A 155 -14.45 -1.81 7.27
CA LEU A 155 -13.06 -2.11 6.97
C LEU A 155 -12.62 -1.21 5.80
N ALA A 156 -11.62 -0.37 6.05
CA ALA A 156 -11.08 0.58 5.10
C ALA A 156 -9.57 0.39 4.97
N TYR A 157 -9.01 0.79 3.83
CA TYR A 157 -7.57 0.83 3.61
C TYR A 157 -7.05 2.26 3.49
N THR A 158 -5.79 2.44 3.88
CA THR A 158 -4.97 3.58 3.47
C THR A 158 -3.67 3.03 2.90
N ASN A 159 -3.39 3.33 1.64
CA ASN A 159 -2.10 3.06 1.01
C ASN A 159 -1.35 4.38 0.88
N THR A 160 -0.15 4.47 1.44
CA THR A 160 0.70 5.66 1.28
C THR A 160 1.96 5.25 0.53
N VAL A 161 2.40 6.07 -0.43
CA VAL A 161 3.51 5.77 -1.32
C VAL A 161 4.56 6.87 -1.25
N TRP A 162 5.83 6.47 -1.16
CA TRP A 162 7.00 7.33 -1.11
C TRP A 162 8.00 7.00 -2.23
N LYS A 163 8.76 8.02 -2.64
CA LYS A 163 9.87 7.91 -3.59
C LYS A 163 11.06 8.69 -3.05
N ALA A 164 12.16 8.00 -2.75
CA ALA A 164 13.36 8.59 -2.15
C ALA A 164 13.05 9.45 -0.90
N GLY A 165 12.30 8.89 0.05
CA GLY A 165 11.88 9.54 1.29
C GLY A 165 10.68 10.50 1.17
N LEU A 166 10.43 11.07 -0.02
CA LEU A 166 9.30 11.99 -0.21
C LEU A 166 7.98 11.23 -0.42
N LYS A 167 6.93 11.58 0.34
CA LYS A 167 5.55 11.11 0.10
C LYS A 167 5.07 11.65 -1.25
N VAL A 168 4.71 10.75 -2.17
CA VAL A 168 4.30 11.09 -3.53
C VAL A 168 2.82 10.82 -3.80
N ASP A 169 2.19 9.91 -3.04
CA ASP A 169 0.77 9.60 -3.16
C ASP A 169 0.18 9.06 -1.84
N GLN A 170 -1.15 9.14 -1.71
CA GLN A 170 -1.92 8.44 -0.68
C GLN A 170 -3.34 8.16 -1.16
N SER A 171 -3.65 6.89 -1.43
CA SER A 171 -5.00 6.41 -1.71
C SER A 171 -5.68 5.87 -0.44
N ARG A 172 -7.00 6.05 -0.35
CA ARG A 172 -7.84 5.56 0.75
C ARG A 172 -9.15 5.03 0.17
N GLY A 173 -9.69 3.94 0.72
CA GLY A 173 -10.97 3.40 0.25
C GLY A 173 -11.65 2.45 1.23
N MET A 174 -12.96 2.28 1.04
CA MET A 174 -13.83 1.49 1.90
C MET A 174 -14.05 0.09 1.29
N LEU A 175 -13.55 -0.97 1.93
CA LEU A 175 -13.81 -2.36 1.51
C LEU A 175 -15.22 -2.80 1.91
N GLY A 176 -15.71 -2.29 3.05
CA GLY A 176 -17.08 -2.50 3.53
C GLY A 176 -17.17 -3.35 4.80
N THR A 177 -18.27 -4.09 4.94
CA THR A 177 -18.58 -4.90 6.13
C THR A 177 -18.42 -6.39 5.83
N PHE A 178 -17.73 -7.12 6.70
CA PHE A 178 -17.38 -8.53 6.49
C PHE A 178 -17.76 -9.38 7.72
N ALA A 179 -18.35 -10.55 7.48
CA ALA A 179 -18.80 -11.46 8.54
C ALA A 179 -17.87 -12.67 8.66
N PRO A 180 -17.84 -13.37 9.81
CA PRO A 180 -17.15 -14.65 9.90
C PRO A 180 -17.77 -15.69 8.96
N GLN A 181 -16.95 -16.26 8.06
CA GLN A 181 -17.34 -17.31 7.11
C GLN A 181 -16.17 -18.29 6.86
N ARG A 182 -16.46 -19.46 6.30
CA ARG A 182 -15.47 -20.53 6.09
C ARG A 182 -14.47 -20.21 4.98
N GLU A 183 -14.97 -19.75 3.84
CA GLU A 183 -14.15 -19.40 2.68
C GLU A 183 -13.48 -18.02 2.89
N PRO A 184 -12.17 -17.86 2.63
CA PRO A 184 -11.54 -16.54 2.66
C PRO A 184 -12.20 -15.56 1.68
N TYR A 185 -12.35 -14.31 2.12
CA TYR A 185 -12.67 -13.20 1.23
C TYR A 185 -11.51 -12.93 0.28
N VAL A 186 -11.85 -12.67 -0.98
CA VAL A 186 -10.94 -12.16 -1.99
C VAL A 186 -11.46 -10.78 -2.40
N HIS A 187 -10.68 -9.74 -2.14
CA HIS A 187 -11.07 -8.36 -2.45
C HIS A 187 -9.98 -7.70 -3.29
N THR A 188 -10.40 -6.92 -4.29
CA THR A 188 -9.51 -6.16 -5.17
C THR A 188 -9.75 -4.68 -4.89
N LEU A 189 -8.68 -3.95 -4.58
CA LEU A 189 -8.74 -2.51 -4.34
C LEU A 189 -9.06 -1.74 -5.62
N GLU A 190 -9.20 -0.41 -5.51
CA GLU A 190 -9.40 0.46 -6.65
C GLU A 190 -8.24 0.39 -7.65
N GLU A 191 -8.51 0.78 -8.88
CA GLU A 191 -7.54 0.72 -9.98
C GLU A 191 -6.64 1.94 -9.97
N GLU A 192 -5.33 1.70 -9.94
CA GLU A 192 -4.29 2.71 -9.92
C GLU A 192 -3.50 2.64 -11.24
N THR A 193 -3.08 3.79 -11.77
CA THR A 193 -2.21 3.88 -12.96
C THR A 193 -0.83 4.37 -12.55
N THR A 194 0.22 3.65 -12.96
CA THR A 194 1.59 4.07 -12.64
C THR A 194 1.98 5.38 -13.33
N PRO A 195 2.70 6.30 -12.65
CA PRO A 195 3.20 7.51 -13.27
C PRO A 195 4.19 7.21 -14.41
N SER A 196 4.29 8.14 -15.36
CA SER A 196 5.12 8.01 -16.58
C SER A 196 6.23 9.05 -16.68
N GLY A 197 7.33 8.68 -17.33
CA GLY A 197 8.46 9.57 -17.62
C GLY A 197 9.72 9.22 -16.83
N VAL A 198 10.86 9.81 -17.21
CA VAL A 198 12.18 9.45 -16.67
C VAL A 198 12.26 9.60 -15.15
N LEU A 199 11.63 10.66 -14.59
CA LEU A 199 11.62 10.91 -13.15
C LEU A 199 10.66 10.01 -12.37
N ALA A 200 9.68 9.39 -13.02
CA ALA A 200 8.71 8.46 -12.43
C ALA A 200 9.26 7.03 -12.30
N ARG A 201 10.39 6.72 -12.91
CA ARG A 201 11.00 5.38 -12.84
C ARG A 201 11.84 5.21 -11.57
N GLY A 202 12.07 3.95 -11.22
CA GLY A 202 12.85 3.55 -10.04
C GLY A 202 12.00 2.87 -8.96
N VAL A 203 12.60 2.69 -7.78
CA VAL A 203 11.98 2.02 -6.63
C VAL A 203 11.13 3.00 -5.82
N TYR A 204 10.01 2.50 -5.34
CA TYR A 204 9.05 3.14 -4.45
C TYR A 204 8.90 2.28 -3.20
N THR A 205 8.71 2.92 -2.05
CA THR A 205 8.25 2.26 -0.81
C THR A 205 6.80 2.63 -0.57
N ALA A 206 6.05 1.75 0.07
CA ALA A 206 4.65 1.97 0.38
C ALA A 206 4.25 1.28 1.69
N LYS A 207 3.27 1.87 2.38
CA LYS A 207 2.73 1.42 3.65
C LYS A 207 1.22 1.32 3.51
N LEU A 208 0.74 0.08 3.60
CA LEU A 208 -0.68 -0.27 3.48
C LEU A 208 -1.24 -0.62 4.86
N LYS A 209 -2.20 0.17 5.33
CA LYS A 209 -2.91 -0.01 6.60
C LYS A 209 -4.34 -0.45 6.36
N PHE A 210 -4.87 -1.28 7.25
CA PHE A 210 -6.30 -1.62 7.33
C PHE A 210 -6.82 -1.30 8.71
N ASP A 211 -7.87 -0.48 8.77
CA ASP A 211 -8.52 -0.03 9.99
C ASP A 211 -10.05 -0.20 9.83
N ASP A 212 -10.76 -0.44 10.94
CA ASP A 212 -12.23 -0.56 10.96
C ASP A 212 -12.94 0.68 11.55
N ASP A 213 -14.29 0.69 11.49
CA ASP A 213 -15.12 1.76 12.06
C ASP A 213 -14.82 2.06 13.54
N ASP A 214 -14.50 1.01 14.30
CA ASP A 214 -14.14 1.04 15.73
C ASP A 214 -12.66 1.41 15.98
N LYS A 215 -11.92 1.81 14.93
CA LYS A 215 -10.50 2.22 14.98
C LYS A 215 -9.51 1.10 15.32
N ARG A 216 -9.84 -0.16 15.03
CA ARG A 216 -8.89 -1.28 15.18
C ARG A 216 -8.02 -1.43 13.93
N ARG A 217 -6.71 -1.39 14.14
CA ARG A 217 -5.69 -1.74 13.14
C ARG A 217 -5.69 -3.26 12.94
N HIS A 218 -6.12 -3.72 11.77
CA HIS A 218 -6.16 -5.15 11.42
C HIS A 218 -4.90 -5.63 10.70
N MET A 219 -4.23 -4.75 9.94
CA MET A 219 -2.92 -5.00 9.36
C MET A 219 -2.18 -3.68 9.11
N GLU A 220 -0.86 -3.71 9.22
CA GLU A 220 0.06 -2.72 8.67
C GLU A 220 1.15 -3.47 7.88
N LEU A 221 1.38 -3.07 6.63
CA LEU A 221 2.34 -3.70 5.73
C LEU A 221 3.20 -2.65 5.03
N ASP A 222 4.50 -2.70 5.28
CA ASP A 222 5.51 -2.05 4.44
C ASP A 222 5.89 -2.96 3.27
N TYR A 223 5.90 -2.40 2.07
CA TYR A 223 6.33 -3.08 0.84
C TYR A 223 7.08 -2.14 -0.10
N SER A 224 7.87 -2.72 -1.01
CA SER A 224 8.56 -1.97 -2.07
C SER A 224 8.14 -2.46 -3.45
N PHE A 225 8.10 -1.56 -4.42
CA PHE A 225 7.85 -1.89 -5.83
C PHE A 225 8.72 -1.04 -6.76
N GLU A 226 8.83 -1.42 -8.03
CA GLU A 226 9.65 -0.70 -9.01
C GLU A 226 8.84 -0.33 -10.26
N ILE A 227 8.96 0.91 -10.73
CA ILE A 227 8.40 1.35 -12.02
C ILE A 227 9.52 1.38 -13.06
N ARG A 228 9.35 0.63 -14.15
CA ARG A 228 10.28 0.58 -15.29
C ARG A 228 9.68 1.17 -16.56
N LYS A 229 10.54 1.48 -17.52
CA LYS A 229 10.12 1.95 -18.85
C LYS A 229 9.24 0.88 -19.53
N ARG A 230 8.14 1.30 -20.15
CA ARG A 230 7.39 0.45 -21.08
C ARG A 230 8.29 0.00 -22.22
N SER A 231 8.35 -1.32 -22.46
CA SER A 231 9.23 -1.93 -23.48
C SER A 231 8.59 -1.90 -24.86
#